data_AF-W4PH34-F1
#
_entry.id   AF-W4PH34-F1
#
_cell.length_a   1.000
_cell.length_b   1.000
_cell.length_c   1.000
_cell.angle_alpha   90.00
_cell.angle_beta   90.00
_cell.angle_gamma   90.00
#
_symmetry.space_group_name_H-M   'P 1'
#
loop_
_entity.id
_entity.type
_entity.pdbx_description
1 polymer ?
#
loop_
_entity_poly.entity_id
_entity_poly.type
_entity_poly.pdbx_seq_one_letter_code
_entity_poly.pdbx_strand_id
1 'polypeptide(L)'
;MVTPADALVIDTTEFRRVVNKALAFTQRSSAIVTLGIRPTRPETGYGYIAAAHPIATDKEICTVDAFKEKPDRETAEKYLAEGNYFWNAGIFVWNVRTITAVMRVYAPGIAQIFDRIFPAFYTAQEREMVEQLFPTCEKISIDYAVMEKAQEIYVLPASFGWSDLGTWGALHGLLPQDKAGNAVVGPDIRLYESKNCIVHAPDERKVVVQGLDGYIVAEKDRMLLICRLDEEQRIKDFY
;
A
#
# COMPACT_ATOMS: atom_id res chain seq x y z
N MET A 1 13.96 -8.10 0.25
CA MET A 1 12.77 -7.36 -0.23
C MET A 1 11.60 -7.79 0.62
N VAL A 2 10.78 -6.84 1.04
CA VAL A 2 9.53 -7.05 1.76
C VAL A 2 8.42 -6.50 0.86
N THR A 3 7.36 -7.27 0.67
CA THR A 3 6.21 -6.89 -0.17
C THR A 3 4.91 -7.26 0.53
N PRO A 4 3.86 -6.44 0.41
CA PRO A 4 2.49 -6.87 0.71
C PRO A 4 2.10 -8.02 -0.21
N ALA A 5 1.19 -8.89 0.24
CA ALA A 5 0.73 -10.06 -0.52
C ALA A 5 -0.52 -9.80 -1.36
N ASP A 6 -1.13 -8.64 -1.18
CA ASP A 6 -2.43 -8.19 -1.69
C ASP A 6 -2.32 -7.07 -2.75
N ALA A 7 -1.10 -6.71 -3.16
CA ALA A 7 -0.88 -5.74 -4.23
C ALA A 7 -1.00 -6.36 -5.64
N LEU A 8 -1.67 -5.66 -6.55
CA LEU A 8 -1.62 -5.94 -7.98
C LEU A 8 -0.48 -5.17 -8.64
N VAL A 9 0.22 -5.85 -9.55
CA VAL A 9 1.22 -5.29 -10.46
C VAL A 9 0.83 -5.65 -11.89
N ILE A 10 0.54 -4.65 -12.72
CA ILE A 10 0.16 -4.85 -14.13
C ILE A 10 1.40 -5.11 -14.99
N ASP A 11 2.41 -4.22 -14.92
CA ASP A 11 3.65 -4.37 -15.68
C ASP A 11 4.73 -5.09 -14.85
N THR A 12 4.71 -6.41 -14.94
CA THR A 12 5.68 -7.26 -14.22
C THR A 12 7.12 -7.11 -14.76
N THR A 13 7.31 -6.65 -15.99
CA THR A 13 8.65 -6.47 -16.56
C THR A 13 9.30 -5.23 -15.95
N GLU A 14 8.56 -4.12 -15.91
CA GLU A 14 9.04 -2.89 -15.28
C GLU A 14 9.21 -3.06 -13.77
N PHE A 15 8.29 -3.76 -13.10
CA PHE A 15 8.45 -4.10 -11.69
C PHE A 15 9.77 -4.85 -11.42
N ARG A 16 10.12 -5.85 -12.23
CA ARG A 16 11.38 -6.59 -12.09
C ARG A 16 12.60 -5.69 -12.32
N ARG A 17 12.54 -4.77 -13.30
CA ARG A 17 13.61 -3.79 -13.54
C ARG A 17 13.85 -2.92 -12.30
N VAL A 18 12.78 -2.36 -11.74
CA VAL A 18 12.79 -1.50 -10.55
C VAL A 18 13.32 -2.26 -9.33
N VAL A 19 12.81 -3.46 -9.07
CA VAL A 19 13.27 -4.30 -7.95
C VAL A 19 14.74 -4.66 -8.08
N ASN A 20 15.19 -5.10 -9.27
CA ASN A 20 16.60 -5.44 -9.50
C ASN A 20 17.52 -4.25 -9.27
N LYS A 21 17.08 -3.05 -9.64
CA LYS A 21 17.82 -1.82 -9.39
C LYS A 21 17.93 -1.48 -7.91
N ALA A 22 16.83 -1.56 -7.16
CA ALA A 22 16.83 -1.37 -5.71
C ALA A 22 17.71 -2.42 -4.99
N LEU A 23 17.69 -3.67 -5.44
CA LEU A 23 18.56 -4.74 -4.94
C LEU A 23 20.04 -4.43 -5.19
N ALA A 24 20.39 -4.03 -6.41
CA ALA A 24 21.78 -3.69 -6.75
C ALA A 24 22.32 -2.52 -5.89
N PHE A 25 21.48 -1.53 -5.60
CA PHE A 25 21.85 -0.39 -4.75
C PHE A 25 22.06 -0.80 -3.28
N THR A 26 21.12 -1.55 -2.71
CA THR A 26 21.16 -1.99 -1.30
C THR A 26 22.19 -3.09 -1.04
N GLN A 27 22.64 -3.80 -2.08
CA GLN A 27 23.75 -4.75 -1.97
C GLN A 27 25.09 -4.06 -1.64
N ARG A 28 25.25 -2.80 -2.05
CA ARG A 28 26.52 -2.05 -1.95
C ARG A 28 26.51 -0.99 -0.84
N SER A 29 25.42 -0.86 -0.11
CA SER A 29 25.21 0.22 0.85
C SER A 29 24.39 -0.26 2.06
N SER A 30 24.42 0.52 3.13
CA SER A 30 23.56 0.31 4.29
C SER A 30 22.19 1.00 4.15
N ALA A 31 21.74 1.24 2.93
CA ALA A 31 20.52 1.99 2.63
C ALA A 31 19.23 1.15 2.82
N ILE A 32 18.14 1.87 3.09
CA ILE A 32 16.77 1.37 2.97
C ILE A 32 16.15 2.03 1.74
N VAL A 33 15.65 1.22 0.79
CA VAL A 33 14.95 1.72 -0.40
C VAL A 33 13.47 1.35 -0.31
N THR A 34 12.59 2.31 -0.54
CA THR A 34 11.16 2.08 -0.80
C THR A 34 10.84 2.33 -2.28
N LEU A 35 9.82 1.66 -2.80
CA LEU A 35 9.32 1.92 -4.16
C LEU A 35 8.18 2.94 -4.09
N GLY A 36 8.40 4.09 -4.72
CA GLY A 36 7.42 5.17 -4.77
C GLY A 36 6.61 5.12 -6.06
N ILE A 37 5.30 4.87 -5.97
CA ILE A 37 4.44 4.80 -7.16
C ILE A 37 4.02 6.21 -7.55
N ARG A 38 4.13 6.53 -8.84
CA ARG A 38 3.67 7.82 -9.35
C ARG A 38 2.16 7.97 -9.13
N PRO A 39 1.70 8.97 -8.35
CA PRO A 39 0.28 9.15 -8.10
C PRO A 39 -0.45 9.54 -9.37
N THR A 40 -1.65 9.00 -9.55
CA THR A 40 -2.55 9.36 -10.68
C THR A 40 -3.80 10.11 -10.21
N ARG A 41 -4.02 10.18 -8.90
CA ARG A 41 -5.15 10.86 -8.24
C ARG A 41 -4.75 11.30 -6.83
N PRO A 42 -5.47 12.24 -6.19
CA PRO A 42 -5.23 12.62 -4.81
C PRO A 42 -5.85 11.58 -3.84
N GLU A 43 -5.20 10.42 -3.75
CA GLU A 43 -5.63 9.34 -2.86
C GLU A 43 -5.36 9.70 -1.40
N THR A 44 -6.33 9.52 -0.51
CA THR A 44 -6.21 9.82 0.93
C THR A 44 -5.98 8.56 1.77
N GLY A 45 -6.23 7.37 1.19
CA GLY A 45 -6.02 6.09 1.85
C GLY A 45 -4.56 5.61 1.86
N TYR A 46 -3.68 6.22 1.08
CA TYR A 46 -2.28 5.82 0.93
C TYR A 46 -1.33 6.75 1.71
N GLY A 47 -0.19 6.20 2.11
CA GLY A 47 0.98 6.99 2.49
C GLY A 47 1.64 7.63 1.27
N TYR A 48 2.28 8.78 1.47
CA TYR A 48 3.07 9.49 0.47
C TYR A 48 4.52 9.62 0.91
N ILE A 49 5.41 9.60 -0.07
CA ILE A 49 6.85 9.74 0.07
C ILE A 49 7.26 11.00 -0.68
N ALA A 50 7.75 12.00 0.03
CA ALA A 50 8.34 13.19 -0.57
C ALA A 50 9.77 12.85 -1.02
N ALA A 51 10.00 12.84 -2.32
CA ALA A 51 11.36 12.73 -2.86
C ALA A 51 12.05 14.09 -2.78
N ALA A 52 13.29 14.09 -2.29
CA ALA A 52 14.17 15.25 -2.33
C ALA A 52 15.00 15.25 -3.62
N HIS A 53 16.27 14.86 -3.55
CA HIS A 53 17.21 14.97 -4.66
C HIS A 53 17.62 13.59 -5.15
N PRO A 54 17.82 13.41 -6.47
CA PRO A 54 18.50 12.24 -6.99
C PRO A 54 19.90 12.10 -6.37
N ILE A 55 20.31 10.88 -6.04
CA ILE A 55 21.65 10.64 -5.51
C ILE A 55 22.69 10.83 -6.61
N ALA A 56 23.89 11.26 -6.23
CA ALA A 56 24.96 11.57 -7.19
C ALA A 56 25.35 10.36 -8.07
N THR A 57 25.23 9.14 -7.54
CA THR A 57 25.63 7.90 -8.19
C THR A 57 24.54 7.29 -9.07
N ASP A 58 23.27 7.69 -8.92
CA ASP A 58 22.14 7.13 -9.65
C ASP A 58 20.97 8.14 -9.70
N LYS A 59 20.66 8.63 -10.90
CA LYS A 59 19.63 9.67 -11.10
C LYS A 59 18.19 9.17 -10.94
N GLU A 60 17.97 7.86 -10.90
CA GLU A 60 16.62 7.31 -10.67
C GLU A 60 16.35 7.11 -9.17
N ILE A 61 17.37 7.07 -8.30
CA ILE A 61 17.18 6.90 -6.86
C ILE A 61 17.25 8.26 -6.20
N CYS A 62 16.25 8.62 -5.41
CA CYS A 62 16.21 9.88 -4.67
C CYS A 62 16.34 9.64 -3.17
N THR A 63 16.91 10.61 -2.45
CA THR A 63 16.76 10.67 -0.99
C THR A 63 15.30 10.97 -0.63
N VAL A 64 14.82 10.44 0.49
CA VAL A 64 13.50 10.79 1.02
C VAL A 64 13.61 12.01 1.92
N ASP A 65 12.77 13.00 1.70
CA ASP A 65 12.62 14.17 2.58
C ASP A 65 11.68 13.87 3.75
N ALA A 66 10.54 13.25 3.45
CA ALA A 66 9.54 12.89 4.45
C ALA A 66 8.64 11.73 3.99
N PHE A 67 8.18 10.96 4.96
CA PHE A 67 7.01 10.11 4.83
C PHE A 67 5.79 10.83 5.41
N LYS A 68 4.65 10.71 4.73
CA LYS A 68 3.39 11.36 5.09
C LYS A 68 2.26 10.35 4.99
N GLU A 69 1.81 9.81 6.12
CA GLU A 69 0.75 8.81 6.10
C GLU A 69 -0.64 9.45 5.98
N LYS A 70 -1.43 9.01 5.00
CA LYS A 70 -2.88 9.29 4.85
C LYS A 70 -3.27 10.77 5.01
N PRO A 71 -2.82 11.64 4.09
CA PRO A 71 -3.18 13.06 4.13
C PRO A 71 -4.68 13.27 3.89
N ASP A 72 -5.19 14.44 4.26
CA ASP A 72 -6.49 14.91 3.81
C ASP A 72 -6.50 15.19 2.28
N ARG A 73 -7.70 15.36 1.71
CA ARG A 73 -7.87 15.54 0.26
C ARG A 73 -7.13 16.77 -0.28
N GLU A 74 -7.22 17.90 0.42
CA GLU A 74 -6.57 19.15 0.00
C GLU A 74 -5.04 18.98 -0.05
N THR A 75 -4.48 18.28 0.94
CA THR A 75 -3.06 17.98 1.02
C THR A 75 -2.63 17.00 -0.06
N ALA A 76 -3.43 15.96 -0.33
CA ALA A 76 -3.15 15.02 -1.42
C ALA A 76 -3.17 15.70 -2.81
N GLU A 77 -4.06 16.67 -3.02
CA GLU A 77 -4.10 17.49 -4.24
C GLU A 77 -2.84 18.34 -4.40
N LYS A 78 -2.34 18.94 -3.31
CA LYS A 78 -1.07 19.68 -3.30
C LYS A 78 0.10 18.76 -3.65
N TYR A 79 0.19 17.58 -3.03
CA TYR A 79 1.24 16.61 -3.33
C TYR A 79 1.27 16.20 -4.81
N LEU A 80 0.09 16.01 -5.40
CA LEU A 80 -0.04 15.70 -6.82
C LEU A 80 0.43 16.85 -7.71
N ALA A 81 0.11 18.09 -7.33
CA ALA A 81 0.52 19.29 -8.05
C ALA A 81 2.04 19.56 -7.96
N GLU A 82 2.66 19.28 -6.82
CA GLU A 82 4.12 19.43 -6.63
C GLU A 82 4.92 18.37 -7.43
N GLY A 83 4.35 17.18 -7.61
CA GLY A 83 4.88 16.15 -8.53
C GLY A 83 6.15 15.43 -8.05
N ASN A 84 6.68 15.79 -6.88
CA ASN A 84 7.77 15.11 -6.17
C ASN A 84 7.29 14.14 -5.07
N TYR A 85 5.97 13.97 -4.93
CA TYR A 85 5.39 13.00 -4.01
C TYR A 85 4.99 11.71 -4.71
N PHE A 86 5.22 10.58 -4.04
CA PHE A 86 4.92 9.24 -4.55
C PHE A 86 4.11 8.44 -3.55
N TRP A 87 3.18 7.59 -4.01
CA TRP A 87 2.49 6.68 -3.10
C TRP A 87 3.46 5.65 -2.54
N ASN A 88 3.36 5.41 -1.24
CA ASN A 88 4.07 4.33 -0.56
C ASN A 88 3.38 2.99 -0.87
N ALA A 89 4.03 2.15 -1.68
CA ALA A 89 3.50 0.83 -2.02
C ALA A 89 3.63 -0.21 -0.90
N GLY A 90 4.24 0.14 0.23
CA GLY A 90 4.60 -0.82 1.28
C GLY A 90 5.69 -1.81 0.84
N ILE A 91 6.39 -1.52 -0.26
CA ILE A 91 7.45 -2.37 -0.82
C ILE A 91 8.80 -1.79 -0.40
N PHE A 92 9.57 -2.61 0.32
CA PHE A 92 10.87 -2.20 0.84
C PHE A 92 11.99 -3.14 0.43
N VAL A 93 13.16 -2.56 0.19
CA VAL A 93 14.39 -3.28 -0.13
C VAL A 93 15.50 -2.79 0.81
N TRP A 94 16.05 -3.72 1.57
CA TRP A 94 17.15 -3.48 2.49
C TRP A 94 17.92 -4.78 2.69
N ASN A 95 19.15 -4.67 3.20
CA ASN A 95 19.88 -5.81 3.73
C ASN A 95 19.45 -6.09 5.18
N VAL A 96 19.55 -7.36 5.60
CA VAL A 96 19.13 -7.79 6.96
C VAL A 96 19.90 -7.06 8.06
N ARG A 97 21.21 -6.85 7.86
CA ARG A 97 22.06 -6.19 8.85
C ARG A 97 21.63 -4.74 9.10
N THR A 98 21.30 -4.01 8.04
CA THR A 98 20.81 -2.63 8.06
C THR A 98 19.50 -2.56 8.82
N ILE A 99 18.48 -3.34 8.41
CA ILE A 99 17.17 -3.22 9.08
C ILE A 99 17.26 -3.63 10.55
N THR A 100 18.04 -4.66 10.90
CA THR A 100 18.26 -5.03 12.30
C THR A 100 18.93 -3.92 13.10
N ALA A 101 19.96 -3.25 12.55
CA ALA A 101 20.62 -2.12 13.20
C ALA A 101 19.67 -0.93 13.37
N VAL A 102 18.89 -0.62 12.34
CA VAL A 102 17.90 0.47 12.34
C VAL A 102 16.79 0.19 13.36
N MET A 103 16.26 -1.04 13.42
CA MET A 103 15.25 -1.44 14.42
C MET A 103 15.77 -1.28 15.86
N ARG A 104 17.06 -1.57 16.12
CA ARG A 104 17.65 -1.34 17.45
C ARG A 104 17.69 0.13 17.86
N VAL A 105 17.74 1.05 16.91
CA VAL A 105 17.76 2.50 17.16
C VAL A 105 16.34 3.05 17.31
N TYR A 106 15.44 2.74 16.37
CA TYR A 106 14.12 3.40 16.28
C TYR A 106 12.98 2.60 16.91
N ALA A 107 13.16 1.29 17.10
CA ALA A 107 12.19 0.40 17.74
C ALA A 107 12.87 -0.56 18.76
N PRO A 108 13.66 -0.03 19.73
CA PRO A 108 14.48 -0.85 20.62
C PRO A 108 13.66 -1.86 21.45
N GLY A 109 12.43 -1.52 21.84
CA GLY A 109 11.55 -2.44 22.57
C GLY A 109 11.21 -3.70 21.76
N ILE A 110 10.87 -3.53 20.48
CA ILE A 110 10.64 -4.66 19.56
C ILE A 110 11.94 -5.44 19.36
N ALA A 111 13.06 -4.76 19.13
CA ALA A 111 14.35 -5.42 18.94
C ALA A 111 14.76 -6.30 20.14
N GLN A 112 14.55 -5.82 21.36
CA GLN A 112 14.84 -6.58 22.59
C GLN A 112 13.96 -7.83 22.74
N ILE A 113 12.70 -7.76 22.34
CA ILE A 113 11.80 -8.93 22.35
C ILE A 113 12.30 -9.97 21.35
N PHE A 114 12.65 -9.55 20.13
CA PHE A 114 13.21 -10.44 19.13
C PHE A 114 14.57 -11.02 19.54
N ASP A 115 15.41 -10.28 20.25
CA ASP A 115 16.67 -10.81 20.82
C ASP A 115 16.44 -11.96 21.81
N ARG A 116 15.32 -11.92 22.55
CA ARG A 116 14.92 -12.99 23.47
C ARG A 116 14.33 -14.20 22.75
N ILE A 117 13.62 -13.98 21.65
CA ILE A 117 13.06 -15.06 20.81
C ILE A 117 14.18 -15.72 19.99
N PHE A 118 15.19 -14.95 19.56
CA PHE A 118 16.19 -15.37 18.58
C PHE A 118 16.88 -16.72 18.89
N PRO A 119 17.30 -17.04 20.13
CA PRO A 119 17.90 -18.32 20.46
C PRO A 119 16.96 -19.53 20.25
N ALA A 120 15.64 -19.32 20.21
CA ALA A 120 14.65 -20.37 20.04
C ALA A 120 14.30 -20.63 18.56
N PHE A 121 14.66 -19.74 17.62
CA PHE A 121 14.37 -19.95 16.20
C PHE A 121 15.02 -21.22 15.66
N TYR A 122 14.30 -21.94 14.81
CA TYR A 122 14.68 -23.22 14.22
C TYR A 122 14.87 -24.35 15.25
N THR A 123 14.26 -24.22 16.43
CA THR A 123 14.25 -25.25 17.48
C THR A 123 12.83 -25.68 17.82
N ALA A 124 12.67 -26.75 18.60
CA ALA A 124 11.36 -27.19 19.09
C ALA A 124 10.65 -26.15 19.98
N GLN A 125 11.39 -25.18 20.53
CA GLN A 125 10.87 -24.14 21.43
C GLN A 125 10.38 -22.89 20.69
N GLU A 126 10.63 -22.79 19.37
CA GLU A 126 10.32 -21.59 18.58
C GLU A 126 8.86 -21.16 18.76
N ARG A 127 7.94 -22.11 18.58
CA ARG A 127 6.50 -21.83 18.63
C ARG A 127 6.08 -21.26 19.98
N GLU A 128 6.51 -21.90 21.07
CA GLU A 128 6.19 -21.49 22.43
C GLU A 128 6.73 -20.08 22.71
N MET A 129 7.97 -19.80 22.31
CA MET A 129 8.60 -18.48 22.54
C MET A 129 7.98 -17.37 21.71
N VAL A 130 7.61 -17.64 20.46
CA VAL A 130 6.87 -16.70 19.64
C VAL A 130 5.50 -16.43 20.25
N GLU A 131 4.73 -17.46 20.61
CA GLU A 131 3.40 -17.32 21.20
C GLU A 131 3.43 -16.57 22.55
N GLN A 132 4.49 -16.74 23.35
CA GLN A 132 4.63 -16.05 24.62
C GLN A 132 5.09 -14.59 24.49
N LEU A 133 6.09 -14.32 23.64
CA LEU A 133 6.79 -13.04 23.63
C LEU A 133 6.29 -12.10 22.54
N PHE A 134 5.90 -12.59 21.37
CA PHE A 134 5.44 -11.74 20.28
C PHE A 134 4.22 -10.87 20.63
N PRO A 135 3.21 -11.35 21.40
CA PRO A 135 2.08 -10.51 21.83
C PRO A 135 2.48 -9.34 22.75
N THR A 136 3.69 -9.35 23.32
CA THR A 136 4.20 -8.24 24.13
C THR A 136 4.84 -7.13 23.30
N CYS A 137 5.01 -7.35 21.98
CA CYS A 137 5.47 -6.31 21.07
C CYS A 137 4.43 -5.20 20.95
N GLU A 138 4.91 -3.97 20.78
CA GLU A 138 4.07 -2.85 20.41
C GLU A 138 3.41 -3.13 19.04
N LYS A 139 2.09 -2.88 18.96
CA LYS A 139 1.33 -2.98 17.71
C LYS A 139 1.53 -1.71 16.87
N ILE A 140 2.60 -1.66 16.10
CA ILE A 140 3.00 -0.52 15.27
C ILE A 140 3.45 -0.98 13.88
N SER A 141 3.21 -0.18 12.83
CA SER A 141 3.71 -0.49 11.48
C SER A 141 5.19 -0.13 11.35
N ILE A 142 5.87 -0.73 10.36
CA ILE A 142 7.26 -0.41 10.07
C ILE A 142 7.43 1.05 9.59
N ASP A 143 6.41 1.61 8.95
CA ASP A 143 6.37 2.99 8.48
C ASP A 143 6.54 3.96 9.66
N TYR A 144 5.69 3.82 10.69
CA TYR A 144 5.75 4.64 11.90
C TYR A 144 6.95 4.30 12.81
N ALA A 145 7.28 3.02 12.92
CA ALA A 145 8.37 2.57 13.79
C ALA A 145 9.73 3.03 13.27
N VAL A 146 9.91 3.05 11.95
CA VAL A 146 11.22 3.26 11.31
C VAL A 146 11.19 4.29 10.20
N MET A 147 10.32 4.15 9.19
CA MET A 147 10.44 4.93 7.95
C MET A 147 10.26 6.43 8.15
N GLU A 148 9.39 6.85 9.07
CA GLU A 148 9.22 8.28 9.38
C GLU A 148 10.40 8.90 10.14
N LYS A 149 11.29 8.08 10.71
CA LYS A 149 12.32 8.53 11.66
C LYS A 149 13.76 8.32 11.15
N ALA A 150 13.98 7.32 10.29
CA ALA A 150 15.31 6.97 9.82
C ALA A 150 15.84 7.94 8.74
N GLN A 151 17.13 8.25 8.82
CA GLN A 151 17.76 9.28 7.97
C GLN A 151 18.26 8.76 6.61
N GLU A 152 18.61 7.48 6.52
CA GLU A 152 19.21 6.86 5.32
C GLU A 152 18.17 6.08 4.50
N ILE A 153 17.07 6.78 4.17
CA ILE A 153 15.99 6.23 3.35
C ILE A 153 15.98 6.86 1.97
N TYR A 154 15.79 6.00 1.00
CA TYR A 154 15.79 6.31 -0.41
C TYR A 154 14.49 5.85 -1.04
N VAL A 155 14.04 6.58 -2.06
CA VAL A 155 12.89 6.21 -2.86
C VAL A 155 13.34 5.97 -4.29
N LEU A 156 12.85 4.89 -4.88
CA LEU A 156 12.95 4.66 -6.32
C LEU A 156 11.56 4.92 -6.93
N PRO A 157 11.35 6.09 -7.55
CA PRO A 157 10.14 6.39 -8.31
C PRO A 157 9.87 5.34 -9.38
N ALA A 158 8.62 4.90 -9.48
CA ALA A 158 8.23 3.82 -10.37
C ALA A 158 6.81 4.01 -10.93
N SER A 159 6.58 3.40 -12.09
CA SER A 159 5.27 3.33 -12.74
C SER A 159 5.13 1.99 -13.44
N PHE A 160 4.53 1.01 -12.75
CA PHE A 160 4.31 -0.35 -13.27
C PHE A 160 2.86 -0.82 -13.11
N GLY A 161 1.92 0.14 -13.05
CA GLY A 161 0.50 -0.15 -12.82
C GLY A 161 0.27 -0.89 -11.50
N TRP A 162 0.71 -0.28 -10.40
CA TRP A 162 0.50 -0.80 -9.06
C TRP A 162 -0.88 -0.43 -8.55
N SER A 163 -1.51 -1.34 -7.83
CA SER A 163 -2.73 -1.07 -7.08
C SER A 163 -2.78 -1.89 -5.80
N ASP A 164 -3.09 -1.25 -4.68
CA ASP A 164 -3.50 -1.94 -3.46
C ASP A 164 -4.93 -2.46 -3.67
N LEU A 165 -5.08 -3.76 -4.00
CA LEU A 165 -6.39 -4.36 -4.31
C LEU A 165 -7.35 -4.31 -3.12
N GLY A 166 -6.92 -3.82 -1.96
CA GLY A 166 -7.74 -3.62 -0.77
C GLY A 166 -8.78 -2.50 -0.85
N THR A 167 -8.92 -1.79 -1.99
CA THR A 167 -9.88 -0.68 -2.16
C THR A 167 -10.88 -0.91 -3.30
N TRP A 168 -12.11 -0.43 -3.14
CA TRP A 168 -13.14 -0.46 -4.19
C TRP A 168 -12.81 0.48 -5.34
N GLY A 169 -12.19 1.62 -5.05
CA GLY A 169 -11.67 2.53 -6.09
C GLY A 169 -10.62 1.88 -6.98
N ALA A 170 -9.70 1.11 -6.39
CA ALA A 170 -8.75 0.30 -7.15
C ALA A 170 -9.46 -0.70 -8.07
N LEU A 171 -10.39 -1.47 -7.52
CA LEU A 171 -11.15 -2.46 -8.29
C LEU A 171 -11.94 -1.81 -9.42
N HIS A 172 -12.57 -0.66 -9.18
CA HIS A 172 -13.32 0.11 -10.17
C HIS A 172 -12.46 0.53 -11.36
N GLY A 173 -11.21 0.95 -11.11
CA GLY A 173 -10.26 1.34 -12.17
C GLY A 173 -9.67 0.16 -12.96
N LEU A 174 -9.69 -1.05 -12.40
CA LEU A 174 -9.15 -2.26 -13.03
C LEU A 174 -10.17 -3.01 -13.86
N LEU A 175 -11.45 -2.88 -13.52
CA LEU A 175 -12.54 -3.54 -14.23
C LEU A 175 -12.86 -2.81 -15.56
N PRO A 176 -13.34 -3.54 -16.59
CA PRO A 176 -13.91 -2.92 -17.77
C PRO A 176 -15.08 -2.00 -17.40
N GLN A 177 -15.04 -0.78 -17.89
CA GLN A 177 -16.07 0.22 -17.64
C GLN A 177 -16.95 0.44 -18.87
N ASP A 178 -18.23 0.73 -18.63
CA ASP A 178 -19.13 1.20 -19.67
C ASP A 178 -18.86 2.68 -20.03
N LYS A 179 -19.64 3.24 -20.97
CA LYS A 179 -19.50 4.65 -21.41
C LYS A 179 -19.80 5.67 -20.31
N ALA A 180 -20.49 5.27 -19.24
CA ALA A 180 -20.82 6.10 -18.10
C ALA A 180 -19.84 5.90 -16.92
N GLY A 181 -18.76 5.12 -17.13
CA GLY A 181 -17.75 4.83 -16.11
C GLY A 181 -18.20 3.79 -15.10
N ASN A 182 -19.25 3.00 -15.35
CA ASN A 182 -19.69 1.97 -14.41
C ASN A 182 -18.91 0.66 -14.62
N ALA A 183 -18.52 0.03 -13.51
CA ALA A 183 -17.94 -1.31 -13.49
C ALA A 183 -18.89 -2.30 -12.80
N VAL A 184 -19.04 -3.49 -13.35
CA VAL A 184 -19.96 -4.51 -12.84
C VAL A 184 -19.30 -5.88 -12.70
N VAL A 185 -19.63 -6.59 -11.62
CA VAL A 185 -19.23 -7.97 -11.35
C VAL A 185 -20.46 -8.74 -10.89
N GLY A 186 -21.04 -9.53 -11.79
CA GLY A 186 -22.22 -10.35 -11.52
C GLY A 186 -22.93 -10.79 -12.81
N PRO A 187 -23.90 -11.73 -12.71
CA PRO A 187 -24.48 -12.39 -13.89
C PRO A 187 -25.52 -11.55 -14.66
N ASP A 188 -26.37 -10.76 -13.99
CA ASP A 188 -27.36 -9.86 -14.63
C ASP A 188 -27.48 -8.56 -13.81
N ILE A 189 -26.58 -7.62 -14.09
CA ILE A 189 -26.56 -6.30 -13.47
C ILE A 189 -26.96 -5.25 -14.50
N ARG A 190 -27.97 -4.44 -14.19
CA ARG A 190 -28.46 -3.37 -15.06
C ARG A 190 -28.40 -2.04 -14.35
N LEU A 191 -27.73 -1.08 -14.97
CA LEU A 191 -27.64 0.28 -14.49
C LEU A 191 -28.43 1.21 -15.41
N TYR A 192 -29.25 2.05 -14.80
CA TYR A 192 -30.04 3.08 -15.48
C TYR A 192 -29.68 4.43 -14.87
N GLU A 193 -29.42 5.44 -15.70
CA GLU A 193 -29.16 6.81 -15.22
C GLU A 193 -28.07 6.88 -14.12
N SER A 194 -27.12 5.94 -14.14
CA SER A 194 -26.08 5.80 -13.13
C SER A 194 -24.70 5.98 -13.75
N LYS A 195 -23.76 6.54 -13.00
CA LYS A 195 -22.42 6.90 -13.48
C LYS A 195 -21.37 6.58 -12.44
N ASN A 196 -20.15 6.28 -12.88
CA ASN A 196 -18.99 6.08 -12.01
C ASN A 196 -19.22 5.08 -10.85
N CYS A 197 -20.13 4.11 -11.01
CA CYS A 197 -20.46 3.16 -9.95
C CYS A 197 -19.66 1.87 -10.08
N ILE A 198 -19.44 1.19 -8.95
CA ILE A 198 -18.98 -0.20 -8.92
C ILE A 198 -20.07 -1.07 -8.29
N VAL A 199 -20.55 -2.06 -9.05
CA VAL A 199 -21.55 -3.02 -8.58
C VAL A 199 -20.92 -4.41 -8.52
N HIS A 200 -20.80 -4.97 -7.32
CA HIS A 200 -20.22 -6.28 -7.08
C HIS A 200 -21.23 -7.19 -6.38
N ALA A 201 -21.92 -8.01 -7.16
CA ALA A 201 -22.96 -8.92 -6.68
C ALA A 201 -22.86 -10.25 -7.46
N PRO A 202 -21.78 -11.04 -7.26
CA PRO A 202 -21.54 -12.27 -8.01
C PRO A 202 -22.55 -13.37 -7.69
N ASP A 203 -23.07 -13.39 -6.45
CA ASP A 203 -23.98 -14.41 -5.95
C ASP A 203 -25.47 -14.07 -6.21
N GLU A 204 -25.76 -12.84 -6.62
CA GLU A 204 -27.11 -12.38 -6.90
C GLU A 204 -27.56 -12.72 -8.31
N ARG A 205 -28.80 -13.22 -8.43
CA ARG A 205 -29.37 -13.59 -9.75
C ARG A 205 -29.64 -12.38 -10.63
N LYS A 206 -29.97 -11.24 -10.04
CA LYS A 206 -30.32 -10.01 -10.76
C LYS A 206 -30.21 -8.79 -9.88
N VAL A 207 -29.51 -7.76 -10.36
CA VAL A 207 -29.40 -6.46 -9.68
C VAL A 207 -29.80 -5.35 -10.65
N VAL A 208 -30.62 -4.42 -10.19
CA VAL A 208 -31.00 -3.22 -10.95
C VAL A 208 -30.69 -1.99 -10.10
N VAL A 209 -29.89 -1.08 -10.65
CA VAL A 209 -29.50 0.17 -10.00
C VAL A 209 -29.96 1.32 -10.87
N GLN A 210 -30.57 2.33 -10.25
CA GLN A 210 -31.00 3.54 -10.95
C GLN A 210 -30.60 4.80 -10.18
N GLY A 211 -30.07 5.79 -10.90
CA GLY A 211 -29.85 7.14 -10.39
C GLY A 211 -28.66 7.30 -9.44
N LEU A 212 -27.73 6.34 -9.37
CA LEU A 212 -26.53 6.47 -8.53
C LEU A 212 -25.36 7.09 -9.30
N ASP A 213 -24.62 8.00 -8.67
CA ASP A 213 -23.39 8.58 -9.22
C ASP A 213 -22.26 8.44 -8.21
N GLY A 214 -21.21 7.69 -8.56
CA GLY A 214 -20.05 7.47 -7.68
C GLY A 214 -20.35 6.62 -6.45
N TYR A 215 -21.10 5.52 -6.59
CA TYR A 215 -21.42 4.61 -5.49
C TYR A 215 -20.81 3.21 -5.65
N ILE A 216 -20.52 2.60 -4.51
CA ILE A 216 -20.26 1.17 -4.35
C ILE A 216 -21.59 0.49 -4.00
N VAL A 217 -21.94 -0.55 -4.74
CA VAL A 217 -23.03 -1.47 -4.43
C VAL A 217 -22.43 -2.87 -4.36
N ALA A 218 -22.26 -3.41 -3.16
CA ALA A 218 -21.62 -4.70 -2.96
C ALA A 218 -22.53 -5.63 -2.16
N GLU A 219 -22.72 -6.86 -2.64
CA GLU A 219 -23.39 -7.93 -1.92
C GLU A 219 -22.38 -9.04 -1.60
N LYS A 220 -22.41 -9.50 -0.35
CA LYS A 220 -21.71 -10.70 0.11
C LYS A 220 -22.34 -11.21 1.40
N ASP A 221 -22.47 -12.53 1.54
CA ASP A 221 -22.91 -13.20 2.77
C ASP A 221 -24.25 -12.65 3.32
N ARG A 222 -25.21 -12.32 2.44
CA ARG A 222 -26.50 -11.68 2.77
C ARG A 222 -26.39 -10.27 3.34
N MET A 223 -25.23 -9.64 3.22
CA MET A 223 -25.05 -8.22 3.50
C MET A 223 -25.00 -7.44 2.19
N LEU A 224 -25.81 -6.38 2.11
CA LEU A 224 -25.76 -5.38 1.05
C LEU A 224 -25.12 -4.10 1.59
N LEU A 225 -24.00 -3.71 1.00
CA LEU A 225 -23.32 -2.45 1.24
C LEU A 225 -23.64 -1.48 0.10
N ILE A 226 -24.18 -0.31 0.43
CA ILE A 226 -24.37 0.80 -0.50
C ILE A 226 -23.74 2.04 0.14
N CYS A 227 -22.63 2.52 -0.42
CA CYS A 227 -21.94 3.70 0.08
C CYS A 227 -21.27 4.47 -1.04
N ARG A 228 -20.90 5.72 -0.79
CA ARG A 228 -20.18 6.52 -1.80
C ARG A 228 -18.77 5.97 -2.01
N LEU A 229 -18.34 5.92 -3.26
CA LEU A 229 -17.01 5.44 -3.66
C LEU A 229 -15.89 6.28 -3.04
N ASP A 230 -16.10 7.59 -2.88
CA ASP A 230 -15.15 8.52 -2.25
C ASP A 230 -15.08 8.39 -0.71
N GLU A 231 -16.00 7.65 -0.09
CA GLU A 231 -16.05 7.38 1.34
C GLU A 231 -15.68 5.93 1.71
N GLU A 232 -15.09 5.16 0.78
CA GLU A 232 -14.80 3.73 0.97
C GLU A 232 -13.97 3.41 2.22
N GLN A 233 -13.16 4.36 2.72
CA GLN A 233 -12.37 4.17 3.93
C GLN A 233 -13.23 3.99 5.19
N ARG A 234 -14.43 4.59 5.20
CA ARG A 234 -15.40 4.49 6.31
C ARG A 234 -16.08 3.13 6.38
N ILE A 235 -15.92 2.28 5.36
CA ILE A 235 -16.49 0.92 5.37
C ILE A 235 -16.02 0.17 6.61
N LYS A 236 -14.78 0.38 7.06
CA LYS A 236 -14.22 -0.22 8.29
C LYS A 236 -14.97 0.16 9.57
N ASP A 237 -15.67 1.29 9.59
CA ASP A 237 -16.44 1.74 10.76
C ASP A 237 -17.83 1.07 10.83
N PHE A 238 -18.26 0.40 9.76
CA PHE A 238 -19.55 -0.28 9.68
C PHE A 238 -19.48 -1.75 10.10
N TYR A 239 -18.29 -2.24 10.49
CA TYR A 239 -18.01 -3.61 10.93
C TYR A 239 -17.35 -3.66 12.30
#